data_AF-A0A9E3BEH0-F1
#
_entry.id   AF-A0A9E3BEH0-F1
#
_cell.length_a   1.000
_cell.length_b   1.000
_cell.length_c   1.000
_cell.angle_alpha   90.00
_cell.angle_beta   90.00
_cell.angle_gamma   90.00
#
_symmetry.space_group_name_H-M   'P 1'
#
loop_
_entity.id
_entity.type
_entity.pdbx_description
1 polymer ?
#
loop_
_entity_poly.entity_id
_entity_poly.type
_entity_poly.pdbx_seq_one_letter_code
_entity_poly.pdbx_strand_id
1 'polypeptide(L)'
;MIRALLLALLLLCVAPVHAPAQGVAAADPRVEAAIPAAARARPGVRLDPEAATRAYLATVPPAERARSDAYFEGGYWIRLWSFLLSAAVLLLVLAAGWSRRMRDRAERITRRRSLQVFVYWVQLAAVTTLLGFPLDV
;
A
#
# COMPACT_ATOMS: atom_id res chain seq x y z
N MET A 1 4.60 -21.18 27.06
CA MET A 1 5.35 -21.13 25.78
C MET A 1 4.86 -20.05 24.82
N ILE A 2 3.57 -19.98 24.46
CA ILE A 2 3.02 -19.01 23.49
C ILE A 2 3.24 -17.53 23.91
N ARG A 3 3.11 -17.19 25.20
CA ARG A 3 3.38 -15.83 25.71
C ARG A 3 4.85 -15.40 25.62
N ALA A 4 5.78 -16.35 25.79
CA ALA A 4 7.21 -16.09 25.63
C ALA A 4 7.60 -15.92 24.15
N LEU A 5 6.93 -16.66 23.26
CA LEU A 5 7.09 -16.52 21.80
C LEU A 5 6.57 -15.16 21.30
N LEU A 6 5.43 -14.70 21.83
CA LEU A 6 4.86 -13.39 21.50
C LEU A 6 5.70 -12.22 22.01
N LEU A 7 6.30 -12.33 23.20
CA LEU A 7 7.23 -11.33 23.74
C LEU A 7 8.54 -11.28 22.95
N ALA A 8 9.08 -12.43 22.53
CA ALA A 8 10.27 -12.50 21.69
C ALA A 8 10.04 -11.92 20.28
N LEU A 9 8.84 -12.13 19.71
CA LEU A 9 8.45 -11.55 18.42
C LEU A 9 8.23 -10.03 18.51
N LEU A 10 7.71 -9.53 19.63
CA LEU A 10 7.54 -8.09 19.90
C LEU A 10 8.89 -7.38 20.12
N LEU A 11 9.86 -8.04 20.77
CA LEU A 11 11.22 -7.52 20.95
C LEU A 11 12.03 -7.47 19.64
N LEU A 12 11.77 -8.39 18.70
CA LEU A 12 12.42 -8.39 17.38
C LEU A 12 11.96 -7.21 16.50
N CYS A 13 10.74 -6.70 16.69
CA CYS A 13 10.21 -5.53 15.96
C CYS A 13 10.77 -4.18 16.45
N VAL A 14 11.42 -4.12 17.62
CA VAL A 14 11.92 -2.86 18.23
C VAL A 14 13.47 -2.81 18.21
N ALA A 15 14.11 -3.58 17.33
CA ALA A 15 15.53 -3.36 17.06
C ALA A 15 15.69 -1.96 16.43
N PRO A 16 16.44 -1.04 17.05
CA PRO A 16 16.72 0.23 16.41
C PRO A 16 17.60 -0.09 15.20
N VAL A 17 17.08 0.15 14.01
CA VAL A 17 17.90 0.21 12.80
C VAL A 17 18.88 1.35 13.03
N HIS A 18 20.10 1.02 13.47
CA HIS A 18 21.23 1.93 13.41
C HIS A 18 21.58 2.04 11.92
N ALA A 19 20.95 3.00 11.25
CA ALA A 19 21.41 3.45 9.95
C ALA A 19 22.84 3.99 10.16
N PRO A 20 23.87 3.47 9.46
CA PRO A 20 25.17 4.11 9.48
C PRO A 20 24.96 5.55 8.99
N ALA A 21 25.52 6.53 9.72
CA ALA A 21 25.50 7.92 9.28
C ALA A 21 26.11 7.98 7.88
N GLN A 22 25.26 8.22 6.87
CA GLN A 22 25.72 8.41 5.50
C GLN A 22 26.59 9.66 5.50
N GLY A 23 27.90 9.48 5.37
CA GLY A 23 28.81 10.59 5.15
C GLY A 23 28.30 11.40 3.95
N VAL A 24 28.37 12.72 4.04
CA VAL A 24 28.00 13.63 2.94
C VAL A 24 28.93 13.29 1.77
N ALA A 25 28.45 12.43 0.87
CA ALA A 25 29.13 12.16 -0.39
C ALA A 25 29.28 13.49 -1.12
N ALA A 26 30.48 13.76 -1.64
CA ALA A 26 30.73 14.93 -2.44
C ALA A 26 29.64 15.05 -3.52
N ALA A 27 28.96 16.19 -3.58
CA ALA A 27 27.85 16.40 -4.50
C ALA A 27 28.34 16.16 -5.93
N ASP A 28 27.62 15.30 -6.67
CA ASP A 28 27.91 15.08 -8.09
C ASP A 28 27.70 16.42 -8.82
N PRO A 29 28.72 16.98 -9.49
CA PRO A 29 28.62 18.27 -10.16
C PRO A 29 27.51 18.31 -11.23
N ARG A 30 27.10 17.16 -11.77
CA ARG A 30 25.96 17.05 -12.70
C ARG A 30 24.63 17.30 -12.00
N VAL A 31 24.49 16.87 -10.75
CA VAL A 31 23.30 17.11 -9.93
C VAL A 31 23.22 18.58 -9.53
N GLU A 32 24.35 19.20 -9.20
CA GLU A 32 24.41 20.61 -8.78
C GLU A 32 24.11 21.60 -9.93
N ALA A 33 24.51 21.23 -11.16
CA ALA A 33 24.14 21.96 -12.37
C ALA A 33 22.63 21.90 -12.66
N ALA A 34 21.97 20.80 -12.30
CA ALA A 34 20.54 20.57 -12.55
C ALA A 34 19.61 21.29 -11.54
N ILE A 35 20.14 21.83 -10.43
CA ILE A 35 19.33 22.55 -9.43
C ILE A 35 18.98 23.96 -9.96
N PRO A 36 17.68 24.34 -10.01
CA PRO A 36 17.26 25.69 -10.37
C PRO A 36 17.82 26.74 -9.40
N ALA A 37 18.13 27.94 -9.89
CA ALA A 37 18.71 29.00 -9.07
C ALA A 37 17.88 29.33 -7.81
N ALA A 38 16.54 29.30 -7.91
CA ALA A 38 15.64 29.54 -6.77
C ALA A 38 15.63 28.41 -5.73
N ALA A 39 16.15 27.22 -6.07
CA ALA A 39 16.27 26.08 -5.17
C ALA A 39 17.68 25.92 -4.56
N ARG A 40 18.63 26.79 -4.93
CA ARG A 40 19.99 26.76 -4.37
C ARG A 40 20.03 27.45 -3.01
N ALA A 41 20.55 26.75 -2.00
CA ALA A 41 20.82 27.34 -0.71
C ALA A 41 21.91 28.42 -0.84
N ARG A 42 21.67 29.60 -0.24
CA ARG A 42 22.63 30.71 -0.21
C ARG A 42 22.94 31.12 1.23
N PRO A 43 24.21 31.37 1.59
CA PRO A 43 24.56 31.89 2.92
C PRO A 43 23.81 33.20 3.21
N GLY A 44 23.19 33.30 4.38
CA GLY A 44 22.46 34.50 4.82
C GLY A 44 21.09 34.72 4.17
N VAL A 45 20.66 33.85 3.24
CA VAL A 45 19.33 33.92 2.61
C VAL A 45 18.48 32.73 3.07
N ARG A 46 17.29 32.99 3.60
CA ARG A 46 16.35 31.94 3.97
C ARG A 46 15.78 31.29 2.71
N LEU A 47 15.85 29.95 2.63
CA LEU A 47 15.24 29.19 1.55
C LEU A 47 13.71 29.34 1.60
N ASP A 48 13.09 29.69 0.48
CA ASP A 48 11.64 29.60 0.29
C ASP A 48 11.31 28.22 -0.30
N PRO A 49 10.72 27.30 0.47
CA PRO A 49 10.42 25.96 0.00
C PRO A 49 9.44 25.95 -1.18
N GLU A 50 8.49 26.88 -1.24
CA GLU A 50 7.49 26.90 -2.29
C GLU A 50 8.10 27.37 -3.61
N ALA A 51 8.84 28.47 -3.60
CA ALA A 51 9.55 28.97 -4.78
C ALA A 51 10.61 27.96 -5.29
N ALA A 52 11.35 27.33 -4.37
CA ALA A 52 12.31 26.28 -4.71
C ALA A 52 11.62 25.09 -5.38
N THR A 53 10.51 24.61 -4.82
CA THR A 53 9.73 23.49 -5.36
C THR A 53 9.15 23.84 -6.72
N ARG A 54 8.58 25.04 -6.88
CA ARG A 54 8.01 25.49 -8.16
C ARG A 54 9.07 25.58 -9.25
N ALA A 55 10.24 26.11 -8.92
CA ALA A 55 11.37 26.19 -9.85
C ALA A 55 11.89 24.80 -10.23
N TYR A 56 11.89 23.86 -9.29
CA TYR A 56 12.25 22.46 -9.56
C TYR A 56 11.20 21.79 -10.45
N LEU A 57 9.92 21.92 -10.14
CA LEU A 57 8.85 21.39 -10.98
C LEU A 57 8.90 21.99 -12.40
N ALA A 58 9.29 23.25 -12.56
CA ALA A 58 9.44 23.87 -13.88
C ALA A 58 10.51 23.19 -14.77
N THR A 59 11.45 22.42 -14.21
CA THR A 59 12.45 21.67 -15.02
C THR A 59 11.88 20.37 -15.60
N VAL A 60 10.76 19.87 -15.07
CA VAL A 60 10.15 18.63 -15.54
C VAL A 60 9.44 18.87 -16.88
N PRO A 61 9.81 18.13 -17.95
CA PRO A 61 9.14 18.26 -19.25
C PRO A 61 7.63 18.01 -19.14
N PRO A 62 6.79 18.77 -19.87
CA PRO A 62 5.32 18.66 -19.74
C PRO A 62 4.79 17.27 -20.12
N ALA A 63 5.43 16.59 -21.09
CA ALA A 63 5.07 15.24 -21.47
C ALA A 63 5.34 14.21 -20.35
N GLU A 64 6.44 14.36 -19.62
CA GLU A 64 6.77 13.45 -18.50
C GLU A 64 5.86 13.71 -17.29
N ARG A 65 5.51 14.97 -17.03
CA ARG A 65 4.48 15.31 -16.03
C ARG A 65 3.15 14.67 -16.38
N ALA A 66 2.68 14.83 -17.62
CA ALA A 66 1.40 14.25 -18.05
C ALA A 66 1.37 12.72 -17.92
N ARG A 67 2.49 12.03 -18.23
CA ARG A 67 2.61 10.58 -18.02
C ARG A 67 2.56 10.19 -16.55
N SER A 68 3.26 10.93 -15.70
CA SER A 68 3.23 10.76 -14.24
C SER A 68 1.80 10.92 -13.72
N ASP A 69 1.13 12.01 -14.08
CA ASP A 69 -0.24 12.31 -13.64
C ASP A 69 -1.20 11.19 -14.07
N ALA A 70 -1.14 10.75 -15.32
CA ALA A 70 -1.97 9.64 -15.81
C ALA A 70 -1.75 8.33 -15.03
N TYR A 71 -0.51 8.03 -14.64
CA TYR A 71 -0.18 6.85 -13.83
C TYR A 71 -0.75 6.97 -12.40
N PHE A 72 -0.59 8.13 -11.76
CA PHE A 72 -1.10 8.36 -10.42
C PHE A 72 -2.63 8.39 -10.37
N GLU A 73 -3.25 9.04 -11.35
CA GLU A 73 -4.71 9.09 -11.47
C GLU A 73 -5.31 7.71 -11.74
N GLY A 74 -4.63 6.87 -12.54
CA GLY A 74 -4.99 5.47 -12.73
C GLY A 74 -5.12 4.72 -11.39
N GLY A 75 -4.24 4.99 -10.43
CA GLY A 75 -4.30 4.43 -9.08
C GLY A 75 -5.57 4.80 -8.31
N TYR A 76 -6.12 6.01 -8.50
CA TYR A 76 -7.39 6.40 -7.89
C TYR A 76 -8.57 5.62 -8.48
N TRP A 77 -8.56 5.42 -9.79
CA TRP A 77 -9.58 4.62 -10.48
C TRP A 77 -9.55 3.16 -10.04
N ILE A 78 -8.36 2.56 -9.96
CA ILE A 78 -8.19 1.18 -9.48
C ILE A 78 -8.73 1.05 -8.05
N ARG A 79 -8.40 1.99 -7.16
CA ARG A 79 -8.92 1.99 -5.78
C ARG A 79 -10.45 2.04 -5.72
N LEU A 80 -11.07 2.86 -6.56
CA LEU A 80 -12.53 2.94 -6.65
C LEU A 80 -13.13 1.61 -7.14
N TRP A 81 -12.62 1.05 -8.23
CA TRP A 81 -13.13 -0.20 -8.80
C TRP A 81 -12.90 -1.40 -7.89
N SER A 82 -11.76 -1.48 -7.19
CA SER A 82 -11.50 -2.51 -6.17
C SER A 82 -12.52 -2.44 -5.04
N PHE A 83 -12.86 -1.23 -4.57
CA PHE A 83 -13.91 -1.05 -3.56
C PHE A 83 -15.28 -1.51 -4.08
N LEU A 84 -15.68 -1.07 -5.28
CA LEU A 84 -16.97 -1.42 -5.87
C LEU A 84 -17.10 -2.93 -6.11
N LEU A 85 -16.08 -3.58 -6.66
CA LEU A 85 -16.09 -5.02 -6.87
C LEU A 85 -16.15 -5.77 -5.54
N SER A 86 -15.35 -5.39 -4.55
CA SER A 86 -15.36 -6.01 -3.22
C SER A 86 -16.75 -5.90 -2.57
N ALA A 87 -17.37 -4.72 -2.64
CA ALA A 87 -18.73 -4.50 -2.15
C ALA A 87 -19.74 -5.38 -2.91
N ALA A 88 -19.67 -5.41 -4.25
CA ALA A 88 -20.55 -6.21 -5.09
C ALA A 88 -20.43 -7.71 -4.78
N VAL A 89 -19.21 -8.23 -4.59
CA VAL A 89 -18.96 -9.63 -4.22
C VAL A 89 -19.57 -9.95 -2.86
N LEU A 90 -19.36 -9.10 -1.84
CA LEU A 90 -19.95 -9.33 -0.51
C LEU A 90 -21.47 -9.26 -0.54
N LEU A 91 -22.04 -8.31 -1.28
CA LEU A 91 -23.49 -8.21 -1.48
C LEU A 91 -24.03 -9.44 -2.22
N LEU A 92 -23.33 -9.95 -3.23
CA LEU A 92 -23.70 -11.16 -3.95
C LEU A 92 -23.67 -12.40 -3.04
N VAL A 93 -22.63 -12.56 -2.23
CA VAL A 93 -22.52 -13.65 -1.24
C VAL A 93 -23.67 -13.61 -0.24
N LEU A 94 -24.07 -12.40 0.19
CA LEU A 94 -25.18 -12.21 1.11
C LEU A 94 -26.54 -12.47 0.44
N ALA A 95 -26.79 -11.85 -0.71
CA ALA A 95 -28.05 -11.93 -1.45
C ALA A 95 -28.33 -13.35 -1.96
N ALA A 96 -27.31 -14.06 -2.43
CA ALA A 96 -27.44 -15.45 -2.88
C ALA A 96 -27.51 -16.46 -1.72
N GLY A 97 -27.41 -16.01 -0.46
CA GLY A 97 -27.42 -16.86 0.73
C GLY A 97 -26.21 -17.78 0.84
N TRP A 98 -25.11 -17.49 0.13
CA TRP A 98 -23.91 -18.32 0.12
C TRP A 98 -23.24 -18.37 1.48
N SER A 99 -23.27 -17.28 2.25
CA SER A 99 -22.73 -17.26 3.62
C SER A 99 -23.42 -18.28 4.54
N ARG A 100 -24.75 -18.44 4.43
CA ARG A 100 -25.48 -19.49 5.18
C ARG A 100 -25.01 -20.88 4.78
N ARG A 101 -24.96 -21.16 3.46
CA ARG A 101 -24.49 -22.45 2.94
C ARG A 101 -23.06 -22.79 3.34
N MET A 102 -22.16 -21.79 3.40
CA MET A 102 -20.77 -21.97 3.84
C MET A 102 -20.70 -22.35 5.33
N ARG A 103 -21.54 -21.72 6.16
CA ARG A 103 -21.66 -22.07 7.58
C ARG A 103 -22.17 -23.49 7.76
N ASP A 104 -23.26 -23.84 7.08
CA ASP A 104 -23.84 -25.19 7.17
C ASP A 104 -22.83 -26.25 6.71
N ARG A 105 -22.03 -25.98 5.68
CA ARG A 105 -20.93 -26.84 5.24
C ARG A 105 -19.86 -26.99 6.31
N ALA A 106 -19.43 -25.90 6.93
CA ALA A 106 -18.41 -25.92 7.97
C ALA A 106 -18.86 -26.75 9.19
N GLU A 107 -20.13 -26.60 9.60
CA GLU A 107 -20.73 -27.37 10.70
C GLU A 107 -20.85 -28.87 10.39
N ARG A 108 -21.09 -29.23 9.12
CA ARG A 108 -21.11 -30.64 8.69
C ARG A 108 -19.72 -31.27 8.65
N ILE A 109 -18.68 -30.51 8.31
CA ILE A 109 -17.31 -31.04 8.18
C ILE A 109 -16.70 -31.32 9.56
N THR A 110 -16.99 -30.51 10.57
CA THR A 110 -16.36 -30.65 11.89
C THR A 110 -17.27 -30.19 13.02
N ARG A 111 -17.18 -30.91 14.15
CA ARG A 111 -17.90 -30.57 15.40
C ARG A 111 -17.18 -29.51 16.24
N ARG A 112 -15.89 -29.25 16.00
CA ARG A 112 -15.10 -28.29 16.79
C ARG A 112 -15.32 -26.86 16.29
N ARG A 113 -15.85 -25.98 17.14
CA ARG A 113 -16.18 -24.58 16.79
C ARG A 113 -15.02 -23.81 16.16
N SER A 114 -13.80 -23.96 16.65
CA SER A 114 -12.62 -23.29 16.07
C SER A 114 -12.33 -23.74 14.64
N LEU A 115 -12.49 -25.04 14.35
CA LEU A 115 -12.30 -25.57 13.00
C LEU A 115 -13.45 -25.15 12.07
N GLN A 116 -14.67 -25.01 12.57
CA GLN A 116 -15.78 -24.48 11.78
C GLN A 116 -15.50 -23.04 11.32
N VAL A 117 -15.00 -22.17 12.21
CA VAL A 117 -14.61 -20.80 11.85
C VAL A 117 -13.51 -20.80 10.81
N PHE A 118 -12.49 -21.65 10.96
CA PHE A 118 -11.41 -21.77 9.97
C PHE A 118 -11.92 -22.24 8.61
N VAL A 119 -12.75 -23.29 8.56
CA VAL A 119 -13.34 -23.80 7.32
C VAL A 119 -14.27 -22.78 6.66
N TYR A 120 -15.04 -22.02 7.44
CA TYR A 120 -15.81 -20.89 6.92
C TYR A 120 -14.89 -19.81 6.32
N TRP A 121 -13.84 -19.42 7.04
CA TRP A 121 -12.89 -18.42 6.59
C TRP A 121 -12.22 -18.82 5.27
N VAL A 122 -11.78 -20.08 5.14
CA VAL A 122 -11.19 -20.60 3.90
C VAL A 122 -12.18 -20.53 2.74
N GLN A 123 -13.44 -20.92 2.94
CA GLN A 123 -14.47 -20.84 1.90
C GLN A 123 -14.72 -19.39 1.46
N LEU A 124 -14.83 -18.47 2.43
CA LEU A 124 -15.07 -17.07 2.13
C LEU A 124 -13.88 -16.46 1.39
N ALA A 125 -12.66 -16.70 1.86
CA ALA A 125 -11.43 -16.24 1.22
C ALA A 125 -11.31 -16.76 -0.22
N ALA A 126 -11.56 -18.06 -0.44
CA ALA A 126 -11.51 -18.65 -1.78
C ALA A 126 -12.51 -17.98 -2.75
N VAL A 127 -13.73 -17.73 -2.29
CA VAL A 127 -14.76 -17.06 -3.12
C VAL A 127 -14.37 -15.62 -3.40
N THR A 128 -13.97 -14.85 -2.39
CA THR A 128 -13.59 -13.44 -2.58
C THR A 128 -12.35 -13.29 -3.44
N THR A 129 -11.35 -14.17 -3.30
CA THR A 129 -10.15 -14.17 -4.13
C THR A 129 -10.48 -14.55 -5.56
N LEU A 130 -11.29 -15.59 -5.80
CA LEU A 130 -11.61 -16.01 -7.17
C LEU A 130 -12.43 -14.95 -7.93
N LEU A 131 -13.39 -14.32 -7.26
CA LEU A 131 -14.21 -13.26 -7.85
C LEU A 131 -13.45 -11.92 -7.96
N GLY A 132 -12.52 -11.65 -7.03
CA GLY A 132 -11.67 -10.45 -7.03
C GLY A 132 -10.46 -10.54 -7.96
N PHE A 133 -10.01 -11.76 -8.28
CA PHE A 133 -8.83 -12.05 -9.10
C PHE A 133 -8.71 -11.21 -10.37
N PRO A 134 -9.79 -10.96 -11.16
CA PRO A 134 -9.67 -10.17 -12.38
C PRO A 134 -9.18 -8.72 -12.19
N LEU A 135 -9.26 -8.15 -10.98
CA LEU A 135 -8.72 -6.82 -10.68
C LEU A 135 -7.33 -6.85 -10.03
N ASP A 136 -6.89 -8.02 -9.56
CA ASP A 136 -5.63 -8.18 -8.85
C ASP A 136 -4.46 -8.52 -9.80
N VAL A 137 -4.74 -8.84 -11.07
CA VAL A 137 -3.77 -9.26 -12.11
C VAL A 137 -3.63 -8.29 -13.27
#